data_AF-A0A7X3UDU9-F1
#
_entry.id   AF-A0A7X3UDU9-F1
#
_cell.length_a   1.000
_cell.length_b   1.000
_cell.length_c   1.000
_cell.angle_alpha   90.00
_cell.angle_beta   90.00
_cell.angle_gamma   90.00
#
_symmetry.space_group_name_H-M   'P 1'
#
loop_
_entity.id
_entity.type
_entity.pdbx_description
1 polymer ?
#
loop_
_entity_poly.entity_id
_entity_poly.type
_entity_poly.pdbx_seq_one_letter_code
_entity_poly.pdbx_strand_id
1 'polypeptide(L)'
;MSNLPDFDKLWDYNDPEQTEKAFQDLLPAAERVGNHDYHAQLLTQIARTHSLRRQFVEAHRILDEAETLIVNIDNPSNDPTQTSRVRLLLERGRAFNSAGDTDSARPLFKEAWELARKAGEDYHAVDAAHMLGICEPADASLMWNNRAMEAAEASDDPHAKDWLGPLYNNTGWTYHDEGEYEKALELFEKGLAWRNERDNPQATRIAKWTVGRAKRSLGHTEEALAMQQSLLKEHEATGTSDGYVFEEVAECLFALGRPDEARPHFDRAYQELSKDGWLVDNESERMGRLKRLGSEQ
;
A
#
# COMPACT_ATOMS: atom_id res chain seq x y z
N MET A 1 -2.66 -20.36 -31.63
CA MET A 1 -2.96 -19.16 -30.81
C MET A 1 -1.65 -18.74 -30.19
N SER A 2 -1.14 -17.54 -30.51
CA SER A 2 0.09 -17.03 -29.89
C SER A 2 -0.25 -16.67 -28.44
N ASN A 3 0.40 -17.32 -27.48
CA ASN A 3 0.18 -17.08 -26.05
C ASN A 3 0.87 -15.75 -25.69
N LEU A 4 0.09 -14.68 -25.49
CA LEU A 4 0.62 -13.42 -24.98
C LEU A 4 1.00 -13.62 -23.50
N PRO A 5 2.13 -13.07 -23.03
CA PRO A 5 2.55 -13.25 -21.65
C PRO A 5 1.63 -12.49 -20.69
N ASP A 6 1.60 -12.95 -19.44
CA ASP A 6 1.02 -12.19 -18.33
C ASP A 6 1.96 -11.02 -18.00
N PHE A 7 1.65 -9.83 -18.53
CA PHE A 7 2.51 -8.66 -18.39
C PHE A 7 2.53 -8.13 -16.94
N ASP A 8 1.53 -8.41 -16.10
CA ASP A 8 1.54 -7.91 -14.72
C ASP A 8 2.75 -8.43 -13.92
N LYS A 9 3.31 -9.58 -14.32
CA LYS A 9 4.53 -10.16 -13.75
C LYS A 9 5.83 -9.46 -14.14
N LEU A 10 5.79 -8.52 -15.08
CA LEU A 10 6.95 -7.77 -15.56
C LEU A 10 7.15 -6.44 -14.82
N TRP A 11 6.26 -6.10 -13.88
CA TRP A 11 6.39 -4.90 -13.07
C TRP A 11 7.62 -4.94 -12.17
N ASP A 12 8.48 -3.92 -12.30
CA ASP A 12 9.39 -3.48 -11.26
C ASP A 12 9.02 -2.06 -10.85
N TYR A 13 8.37 -1.92 -9.69
CA TYR A 13 7.95 -0.62 -9.18
C TYR A 13 9.13 0.30 -8.78
N ASN A 14 10.34 -0.25 -8.61
CA ASN A 14 11.54 0.54 -8.34
C ASN A 14 12.18 1.09 -9.61
N ASP A 15 11.89 0.48 -10.77
CA ASP A 15 12.35 0.91 -12.09
C ASP A 15 11.17 0.98 -13.09
N PRO A 16 10.33 2.03 -12.99
CA PRO A 16 9.22 2.22 -13.91
C PRO A 16 9.68 2.45 -15.36
N GLU A 17 10.91 2.92 -15.59
CA GLU A 17 11.44 3.09 -16.96
C GLU A 17 11.80 1.74 -17.60
N GLN A 18 12.42 0.83 -16.85
CA GLN A 18 12.66 -0.53 -17.34
C GLN A 18 11.35 -1.28 -17.57
N THR A 19 10.38 -1.12 -16.67
CA THR A 19 9.05 -1.71 -16.84
C THR A 19 8.36 -1.20 -18.10
N GLU A 20 8.44 0.11 -18.39
CA GLU A 20 7.91 0.71 -19.62
C GLU A 20 8.46 0.01 -20.87
N LYS A 21 9.79 -0.19 -20.93
CA LYS A 21 10.45 -0.86 -22.06
C LYS A 21 9.96 -2.29 -22.23
N ALA A 22 9.85 -3.04 -21.13
CA ALA A 22 9.35 -4.41 -21.16
C ALA A 22 7.91 -4.49 -21.69
N PHE A 23 7.05 -3.52 -21.34
CA PHE A 23 5.70 -3.43 -21.90
C PHE A 23 5.69 -3.03 -23.37
N GLN A 24 6.51 -2.06 -23.78
CA GLN A 24 6.61 -1.63 -25.17
C GLN A 24 7.02 -2.79 -26.10
N ASP A 25 7.93 -3.66 -25.65
CA ASP A 25 8.37 -4.84 -26.40
C ASP A 25 7.23 -5.84 -26.68
N LEU A 26 6.14 -5.79 -25.92
CA LEU A 26 4.96 -6.66 -26.10
C LEU A 26 3.92 -6.09 -27.06
N LEU A 27 3.90 -4.78 -27.32
CA LEU A 27 2.91 -4.14 -28.20
C LEU A 27 2.90 -4.76 -29.61
N PRO A 28 4.04 -4.98 -30.29
CA PRO A 28 4.02 -5.57 -31.64
C PRO A 28 3.47 -7.00 -31.68
N ALA A 29 3.56 -7.74 -30.57
CA ALA A 29 2.97 -9.07 -30.48
C ALA A 29 1.45 -8.99 -30.29
N ALA A 30 0.96 -8.08 -29.45
CA ALA A 30 -0.46 -7.84 -29.23
C ALA A 30 -1.18 -7.42 -30.53
N GLU A 31 -0.58 -6.48 -31.27
CA GLU A 31 -1.08 -6.01 -32.57
C GLU A 31 -1.14 -7.14 -33.60
N ARG A 32 -0.08 -7.94 -33.73
CA ARG A 32 -0.01 -9.05 -34.69
C ARG A 32 -1.07 -10.11 -34.43
N VAL A 33 -1.40 -10.34 -33.17
CA VAL A 33 -2.46 -11.28 -32.75
C VAL A 33 -3.85 -10.67 -32.92
N GLY A 34 -3.95 -9.34 -33.02
CA GLY A 34 -5.23 -8.63 -33.09
C GLY A 34 -5.99 -8.60 -31.77
N ASN A 35 -5.30 -8.77 -30.64
CA ASN A 35 -5.93 -8.73 -29.32
C ASN A 35 -5.96 -7.28 -28.80
N HIS A 36 -6.99 -6.53 -29.22
CA HIS A 36 -7.16 -5.12 -28.84
C HIS A 36 -7.39 -4.92 -27.34
N ASP A 37 -8.00 -5.88 -26.64
CA ASP A 37 -8.20 -5.78 -25.20
C ASP A 37 -6.87 -5.85 -24.45
N TYR A 38 -6.05 -6.87 -24.74
CA TYR A 38 -4.71 -6.98 -24.18
C TYR A 38 -3.85 -5.75 -24.50
N HIS A 39 -3.94 -5.26 -25.75
CA HIS A 39 -3.22 -4.06 -26.17
C HIS A 39 -3.66 -2.85 -25.32
N ALA A 40 -4.96 -2.61 -25.17
CA ALA A 40 -5.47 -1.53 -24.34
C ALA A 40 -5.01 -1.65 -22.88
N GLN A 41 -5.11 -2.85 -22.27
CA GLN A 41 -4.62 -3.07 -20.91
C GLN A 41 -3.12 -2.74 -20.78
N LEU A 42 -2.31 -3.17 -21.74
CA LEU A 42 -0.87 -2.89 -21.75
C LEU A 42 -0.58 -1.39 -21.85
N LEU A 43 -1.31 -0.64 -22.67
CA LEU A 43 -1.20 0.83 -22.74
C LEU A 43 -1.55 1.49 -21.40
N THR A 44 -2.58 1.01 -20.68
CA THR A 44 -2.87 1.56 -19.34
C THR A 44 -1.69 1.39 -18.38
N GLN A 45 -0.99 0.25 -18.44
CA GLN A 45 0.16 -0.01 -17.58
C GLN A 45 1.39 0.79 -18.02
N ILE A 46 1.61 1.01 -19.31
CA ILE A 46 2.64 1.94 -19.81
C ILE A 46 2.33 3.35 -19.28
N ALA A 47 1.09 3.83 -19.37
CA ALA A 47 0.70 5.14 -18.83
C ALA A 47 0.96 5.24 -17.31
N ARG A 48 0.74 4.17 -16.55
CA ARG A 48 1.08 4.11 -15.12
C ARG A 48 2.57 4.38 -14.86
N THR A 49 3.46 3.83 -15.68
CA THR A 49 4.90 4.09 -15.54
C THR A 49 5.24 5.58 -15.72
N HIS A 50 4.55 6.28 -16.63
CA HIS A 50 4.71 7.71 -16.83
C HIS A 50 4.17 8.51 -15.63
N SER A 51 3.00 8.15 -15.10
CA SER A 51 2.45 8.77 -13.89
C SER A 51 3.37 8.63 -12.67
N LEU A 52 3.98 7.45 -12.47
CA LEU A 52 4.96 7.22 -11.40
C LEU A 52 6.21 8.11 -11.54
N ARG A 53 6.58 8.45 -12.78
CA ARG A 53 7.67 9.40 -13.11
C ARG A 53 7.20 10.85 -13.23
N ARG A 54 5.96 11.15 -12.83
CA ARG A 54 5.31 12.48 -12.90
C ARG A 54 5.18 13.07 -14.31
N GLN A 55 5.19 12.22 -15.33
CA GLN A 55 5.04 12.57 -16.74
C GLN A 55 3.55 12.53 -17.15
N PHE A 56 2.72 13.35 -16.48
CA PHE A 56 1.27 13.24 -16.56
C PHE A 56 0.68 13.51 -17.95
N VAL A 57 1.27 14.43 -18.72
CA VAL A 57 0.83 14.72 -20.10
C VAL A 57 0.96 13.48 -20.98
N GLU A 58 2.09 12.78 -20.87
CA GLU A 58 2.33 11.57 -21.65
C GLU A 58 1.46 10.41 -21.18
N ALA A 59 1.26 10.28 -19.85
CA ALA A 59 0.33 9.31 -19.29
C ALA A 59 -1.09 9.49 -19.87
N HIS A 60 -1.61 10.72 -19.89
CA HIS A 60 -2.94 10.98 -20.47
C HIS A 60 -2.99 10.73 -21.98
N ARG A 61 -1.94 11.09 -22.74
CA ARG A 61 -1.86 10.79 -24.18
C ARG A 61 -1.98 9.30 -24.47
N ILE A 62 -1.28 8.46 -23.69
CA ILE A 62 -1.30 7.00 -23.84
C ILE A 62 -2.66 6.43 -23.39
N LEU A 63 -3.29 7.00 -22.37
CA LEU A 63 -4.63 6.61 -21.94
C LEU A 63 -5.70 6.95 -22.99
N ASP A 64 -5.56 8.06 -23.71
CA ASP A 64 -6.44 8.41 -24.85
C ASP A 64 -6.31 7.39 -26.01
N GLU A 65 -5.11 6.86 -26.22
CA GLU A 65 -4.84 5.78 -27.18
C GLU A 65 -5.50 4.47 -26.75
N ALA A 66 -5.36 4.09 -25.48
CA ALA A 66 -6.02 2.92 -24.89
C ALA A 66 -7.56 3.03 -25.00
N GLU A 67 -8.12 4.20 -24.70
CA GLU A 67 -9.54 4.49 -24.82
C GLU A 67 -10.04 4.33 -26.26
N THR A 68 -9.27 4.80 -27.24
CA THR A 68 -9.59 4.62 -28.66
C THR A 68 -9.62 3.15 -29.04
N LEU A 69 -8.69 2.33 -28.55
CA LEU A 69 -8.72 0.89 -28.79
C LEU A 69 -9.96 0.25 -28.16
N ILE A 70 -10.29 0.58 -26.91
CA ILE A 70 -11.43 0.03 -26.17
C ILE A 70 -12.75 0.31 -26.89
N VAL A 71 -12.97 1.52 -27.37
CA VAL A 71 -14.18 1.90 -28.12
C VAL A 71 -14.32 1.10 -29.43
N ASN A 72 -13.19 0.71 -30.04
CA ASN A 72 -13.13 -0.02 -31.30
C ASN A 72 -13.04 -1.55 -31.13
N ILE A 73 -13.22 -2.09 -29.91
CA ILE A 73 -13.30 -3.54 -29.70
C ILE A 73 -14.64 -4.04 -30.25
N ASP A 74 -14.62 -4.69 -31.42
CA ASP A 74 -15.78 -5.37 -31.99
C ASP A 74 -16.27 -6.46 -31.03
N ASN A 75 -17.45 -6.24 -30.44
CA ASN A 75 -17.99 -7.09 -29.39
C ASN A 75 -19.31 -7.76 -29.80
N PRO A 76 -19.28 -9.03 -30.25
CA PRO A 76 -20.50 -9.77 -30.59
C PRO A 76 -21.42 -10.02 -29.38
N SER A 77 -20.90 -9.90 -28.15
CA SER A 77 -21.62 -10.10 -26.87
C SER A 77 -22.11 -8.81 -26.22
N ASN A 78 -21.77 -7.62 -26.75
CA ASN A 78 -22.12 -6.33 -26.16
C ASN A 78 -21.62 -6.13 -24.70
N ASP A 79 -20.66 -6.94 -24.26
CA ASP A 79 -20.06 -6.85 -22.92
C ASP A 79 -18.64 -6.30 -23.04
N PRO A 80 -18.43 -4.97 -23.02
CA PRO A 80 -17.10 -4.39 -23.15
C PRO A 80 -16.17 -5.13 -22.20
N THR A 81 -15.04 -5.63 -22.69
CA THR A 81 -14.08 -6.35 -21.85
C THR A 81 -13.75 -5.47 -20.65
N GLN A 82 -14.33 -5.82 -19.49
CA GLN A 82 -14.49 -4.88 -18.39
C GLN A 82 -13.13 -4.48 -17.84
N THR A 83 -12.15 -5.38 -17.88
CA THR A 83 -10.80 -5.18 -17.34
C THR A 83 -10.06 -4.01 -17.97
N SER A 84 -10.05 -3.87 -19.29
CA SER A 84 -9.34 -2.76 -19.95
C SER A 84 -9.97 -1.41 -19.64
N ARG A 85 -11.30 -1.35 -19.57
CA ARG A 85 -12.03 -0.15 -19.16
C ARG A 85 -11.83 0.19 -17.68
N VAL A 86 -11.90 -0.80 -16.79
CA VAL A 86 -11.64 -0.62 -15.36
C VAL A 86 -10.20 -0.13 -15.15
N ARG A 87 -9.21 -0.74 -15.80
CA ARG A 87 -7.80 -0.29 -15.75
C ARG A 87 -7.64 1.12 -16.32
N LEU A 88 -8.29 1.46 -17.43
CA LEU A 88 -8.24 2.82 -17.98
C LEU A 88 -8.71 3.85 -16.95
N LEU A 89 -9.85 3.60 -16.30
CA LEU A 89 -10.39 4.47 -15.27
C LEU A 89 -9.45 4.59 -14.06
N LEU A 90 -8.89 3.46 -13.60
CA LEU A 90 -7.92 3.45 -12.50
C LEU A 90 -6.67 4.25 -12.82
N GLU A 91 -6.07 4.03 -13.99
CA GLU A 91 -4.80 4.67 -14.34
C GLU A 91 -4.99 6.16 -14.69
N ARG A 92 -6.12 6.53 -15.31
CA ARG A 92 -6.48 7.95 -15.51
C ARG A 92 -6.75 8.64 -14.18
N GLY A 93 -7.45 7.98 -13.26
CA GLY A 93 -7.67 8.48 -11.89
C GLY A 93 -6.36 8.66 -11.13
N ARG A 94 -5.42 7.70 -11.22
CA ARG A 94 -4.09 7.80 -10.61
C ARG A 94 -3.29 8.96 -11.18
N ALA A 95 -3.31 9.16 -12.50
CA ALA A 95 -2.62 10.29 -13.14
C ALA A 95 -3.09 11.64 -12.59
N PHE A 96 -4.41 11.86 -12.49
CA PHE A 96 -4.98 13.07 -11.88
C PHE A 96 -4.62 13.19 -10.40
N ASN A 97 -4.80 12.11 -9.63
CA ASN A 97 -4.53 12.12 -8.19
C ASN A 97 -3.06 12.44 -7.89
N SER A 98 -2.12 11.82 -8.60
CA SER A 98 -0.68 12.08 -8.47
C SER A 98 -0.27 13.47 -8.96
N ALA A 99 -1.05 14.10 -9.83
CA ALA A 99 -0.88 15.50 -10.23
C ALA A 99 -1.47 16.49 -9.20
N GLY A 100 -2.16 16.00 -8.16
CA GLY A 100 -2.83 16.80 -7.13
C GLY A 100 -4.28 17.18 -7.46
N ASP A 101 -4.83 16.68 -8.57
CA ASP A 101 -6.22 16.91 -8.97
C ASP A 101 -7.13 15.76 -8.48
N THR A 102 -7.45 15.77 -7.20
CA THR A 102 -8.33 14.77 -6.59
C THR A 102 -9.77 14.91 -7.07
N ASP A 103 -10.20 16.10 -7.50
CA ASP A 103 -11.55 16.35 -8.01
C ASP A 103 -11.81 15.61 -9.32
N SER A 104 -10.84 15.59 -10.24
CA SER A 104 -10.92 14.80 -11.47
C SER A 104 -10.73 13.30 -11.23
N ALA A 105 -9.94 12.91 -10.22
CA ALA A 105 -9.64 11.51 -9.93
C ALA A 105 -10.83 10.74 -9.32
N ARG A 106 -11.52 11.35 -8.35
CA ARG A 106 -12.62 10.73 -7.59
C ARG A 106 -13.73 10.10 -8.45
N PRO A 107 -14.33 10.80 -9.44
CA PRO A 107 -15.39 10.19 -10.25
C PRO A 107 -14.88 8.99 -11.05
N LEU A 108 -13.62 9.00 -11.50
CA LEU A 108 -13.02 7.88 -12.24
C LEU A 108 -12.87 6.63 -11.37
N PHE A 109 -12.39 6.79 -10.13
CA PHE A 109 -12.31 5.65 -9.20
C PHE A 109 -13.68 5.12 -8.77
N LYS A 110 -14.70 5.99 -8.63
CA LYS A 110 -16.09 5.56 -8.37
C LYS A 110 -16.64 4.75 -9.53
N GLU A 111 -16.43 5.21 -10.78
CA GLU A 111 -16.84 4.45 -11.96
C GLU A 111 -16.09 3.12 -12.05
N ALA A 112 -14.77 3.10 -11.77
CA ALA A 112 -13.97 1.89 -11.75
C ALA A 112 -14.48 0.88 -10.71
N TRP A 113 -14.81 1.33 -9.50
CA TRP A 113 -15.38 0.49 -8.44
C TRP A 113 -16.69 -0.17 -8.88
N GLU A 114 -17.65 0.63 -9.37
CA GLU A 114 -18.96 0.11 -9.78
C GLU A 114 -18.84 -0.86 -10.96
N LEU A 115 -17.96 -0.54 -11.92
CA LEU A 115 -17.74 -1.38 -13.09
C LEU A 115 -17.07 -2.71 -12.72
N ALA A 116 -16.01 -2.67 -11.91
CA ALA A 116 -15.31 -3.86 -11.46
C ALA A 116 -16.22 -4.78 -10.62
N ARG A 117 -17.01 -4.20 -9.71
CA ARG A 117 -18.00 -4.95 -8.92
C ARG A 117 -19.05 -5.62 -9.79
N LYS A 118 -19.57 -4.91 -10.80
CA LYS A 118 -20.55 -5.47 -11.74
C LYS A 118 -19.94 -6.60 -12.59
N ALA A 119 -18.65 -6.49 -12.92
CA ALA A 119 -17.92 -7.47 -13.71
C ALA A 119 -17.44 -8.69 -12.90
N GLY A 120 -17.49 -8.63 -11.56
CA GLY A 120 -16.88 -9.65 -10.70
C GLY A 120 -15.34 -9.59 -10.68
N GLU A 121 -14.75 -8.43 -11.01
CA GLU A 121 -13.31 -8.20 -10.95
C GLU A 121 -12.92 -7.72 -9.54
N ASP A 122 -12.93 -8.64 -8.58
CA ASP A 122 -12.71 -8.31 -7.18
C ASP A 122 -11.36 -7.61 -6.94
N TYR A 123 -10.28 -8.03 -7.61
CA TYR A 123 -8.98 -7.37 -7.49
C TYR A 123 -9.04 -5.88 -7.84
N HIS A 124 -9.62 -5.54 -8.99
CA HIS A 124 -9.71 -4.15 -9.44
C HIS A 124 -10.76 -3.36 -8.66
N ALA A 125 -11.82 -4.01 -8.17
CA ALA A 125 -12.76 -3.39 -7.27
C ALA A 125 -12.03 -2.96 -5.97
N VAL A 126 -11.31 -3.87 -5.33
CA VAL A 126 -10.54 -3.55 -4.12
C VAL A 126 -9.53 -2.43 -4.40
N ASP A 127 -8.85 -2.46 -5.55
CA ASP A 127 -7.93 -1.38 -5.94
C ASP A 127 -8.65 -0.02 -6.07
N ALA A 128 -9.80 0.02 -6.74
CA ALA A 128 -10.59 1.24 -6.90
C ALA A 128 -11.07 1.81 -5.55
N ALA A 129 -11.56 0.95 -4.66
CA ALA A 129 -11.97 1.37 -3.32
C ALA A 129 -10.79 1.85 -2.47
N HIS A 130 -9.64 1.19 -2.56
CA HIS A 130 -8.43 1.66 -1.90
C HIS A 130 -8.00 3.05 -2.42
N MET A 131 -8.07 3.28 -3.73
CA MET A 131 -7.80 4.60 -4.31
C MET A 131 -8.76 5.67 -3.83
N LEU A 132 -10.05 5.34 -3.65
CA LEU A 132 -11.03 6.24 -3.03
C LEU A 132 -10.72 6.52 -1.57
N GLY A 133 -10.22 5.53 -0.83
CA GLY A 133 -9.71 5.71 0.53
C GLY A 133 -8.58 6.73 0.61
N ILE A 134 -7.77 6.87 -0.45
CA ILE A 134 -6.68 7.85 -0.51
C ILE A 134 -7.17 9.25 -0.89
N CYS A 135 -8.13 9.37 -1.82
CA CYS A 135 -8.48 10.66 -2.42
C CYS A 135 -9.75 11.32 -1.86
N GLU A 136 -10.60 10.57 -1.15
CA GLU A 136 -11.77 11.14 -0.49
C GLU A 136 -11.41 11.86 0.81
N PRO A 137 -12.22 12.85 1.26
CA PRO A 137 -12.04 13.47 2.56
C PRO A 137 -12.12 12.47 3.71
N ALA A 138 -11.58 12.83 4.88
CA ALA A 138 -11.38 11.91 6.01
C ALA A 138 -12.64 11.12 6.43
N ASP A 139 -13.82 11.75 6.40
CA ASP A 139 -15.10 11.11 6.73
C ASP A 139 -15.48 9.97 5.76
N ALA A 140 -15.15 10.12 4.48
CA ALA A 140 -15.40 9.13 3.44
C ALA A 140 -14.21 8.18 3.19
N SER A 141 -12.98 8.59 3.52
CA SER A 141 -11.76 7.79 3.38
C SER A 141 -11.87 6.46 4.12
N LEU A 142 -12.21 6.51 5.41
CA LEU A 142 -12.34 5.30 6.25
C LEU A 142 -13.46 4.37 5.76
N MET A 143 -14.58 4.95 5.31
CA MET A 143 -15.68 4.18 4.70
C MET A 143 -15.19 3.40 3.47
N TRP A 144 -14.38 4.00 2.61
CA TRP A 144 -13.84 3.33 1.42
C TRP A 144 -12.78 2.28 1.76
N ASN A 145 -11.90 2.55 2.73
CA ASN A 145 -10.95 1.57 3.23
C ASN A 145 -11.67 0.33 3.78
N ASN A 146 -12.75 0.52 4.55
CA ASN A 146 -13.56 -0.58 5.05
C ASN A 146 -14.25 -1.36 3.92
N ARG A 147 -14.79 -0.68 2.90
CA ARG A 147 -15.36 -1.37 1.72
C ARG A 147 -14.33 -2.18 0.95
N ALA A 148 -13.12 -1.64 0.76
CA ALA A 148 -12.03 -2.35 0.12
C ALA A 148 -11.67 -3.62 0.91
N MET A 149 -11.62 -3.51 2.24
CA MET A 149 -11.32 -4.62 3.14
C MET A 149 -12.41 -5.69 3.14
N GLU A 150 -13.68 -5.30 3.26
CA GLU A 150 -14.82 -6.22 3.18
C GLU A 150 -14.86 -6.96 1.84
N ALA A 151 -14.60 -6.26 0.73
CA ALA A 151 -14.53 -6.87 -0.60
C ALA A 151 -13.37 -7.86 -0.72
N ALA A 152 -12.19 -7.51 -0.19
CA ALA A 152 -11.03 -8.40 -0.21
C ALA A 152 -11.22 -9.63 0.70
N GLU A 153 -11.80 -9.46 1.90
CA GLU A 153 -12.10 -10.56 2.84
C GLU A 153 -13.13 -11.54 2.24
N ALA A 154 -14.12 -11.03 1.51
CA ALA A 154 -15.20 -11.83 0.92
C ALA A 154 -14.85 -12.48 -0.43
N SER A 155 -13.75 -12.07 -1.08
CA SER A 155 -13.38 -12.57 -2.40
C SER A 155 -12.86 -14.01 -2.35
N ASP A 156 -13.05 -14.77 -3.43
CA ASP A 156 -12.35 -16.03 -3.66
C ASP A 156 -11.06 -15.85 -4.48
N ASP A 157 -10.84 -14.67 -5.06
CA ASP A 157 -9.65 -14.34 -5.84
C ASP A 157 -8.43 -14.11 -4.93
N PRO A 158 -7.37 -14.93 -5.02
CA PRO A 158 -6.15 -14.74 -4.25
C PRO A 158 -5.51 -13.35 -4.47
N HIS A 159 -5.62 -12.78 -5.67
CA HIS A 159 -5.06 -11.47 -5.99
C HIS A 159 -5.81 -10.35 -5.27
N ALA A 160 -7.14 -10.42 -5.21
CA ALA A 160 -7.93 -9.49 -4.41
C ALA A 160 -7.53 -9.54 -2.93
N LYS A 161 -7.27 -10.74 -2.40
CA LYS A 161 -6.84 -10.89 -1.00
C LYS A 161 -5.46 -10.33 -0.71
N ASP A 162 -4.56 -10.22 -1.69
CA ASP A 162 -3.22 -9.65 -1.45
C ASP A 162 -3.27 -8.19 -0.94
N TRP A 163 -4.38 -7.49 -1.17
CA TRP A 163 -4.68 -6.17 -0.59
C TRP A 163 -4.92 -6.18 0.93
N LEU A 164 -5.27 -7.31 1.54
CA LEU A 164 -5.60 -7.38 2.97
C LEU A 164 -4.44 -6.90 3.85
N GLY A 165 -3.19 -7.25 3.51
CA GLY A 165 -2.01 -6.84 4.28
C GLY A 165 -1.87 -5.31 4.39
N PRO A 166 -1.82 -4.58 3.25
CA PRO A 166 -1.86 -3.12 3.23
C PRO A 166 -3.13 -2.52 3.86
N LEU A 167 -4.32 -3.05 3.56
CA LEU A 167 -5.59 -2.50 4.06
C LEU A 167 -5.71 -2.58 5.58
N TYR A 168 -5.38 -3.74 6.19
CA TYR A 168 -5.34 -3.91 7.63
C TYR A 168 -4.37 -2.95 8.30
N ASN A 169 -3.18 -2.77 7.71
CA ASN A 169 -2.19 -1.85 8.25
C ASN A 169 -2.69 -0.40 8.18
N ASN A 170 -3.03 0.08 6.99
CA ASN A 170 -3.35 1.49 6.77
C ASN A 170 -4.60 1.90 7.54
N THR A 171 -5.64 1.07 7.50
CA THR A 171 -6.89 1.33 8.25
C THR A 171 -6.67 1.22 9.76
N GLY A 172 -5.80 0.29 10.21
CA GLY A 172 -5.39 0.21 11.62
C GLY A 172 -4.69 1.47 12.10
N TRP A 173 -3.83 2.07 11.29
CA TRP A 173 -3.21 3.38 11.59
C TRP A 173 -4.23 4.51 11.63
N THR A 174 -5.19 4.53 10.69
CA THR A 174 -6.28 5.52 10.72
C THR A 174 -7.07 5.44 12.04
N TYR A 175 -7.51 4.24 12.44
CA TYR A 175 -8.22 4.10 13.72
C TYR A 175 -7.36 4.46 14.92
N HIS A 176 -6.06 4.15 14.88
CA HIS A 176 -5.18 4.52 15.97
C HIS A 176 -5.02 6.03 16.09
N ASP A 177 -4.84 6.74 14.99
CA ASP A 177 -4.69 8.19 14.98
C ASP A 177 -6.00 8.89 15.42
N GLU A 178 -7.15 8.26 15.21
CA GLU A 178 -8.45 8.67 15.77
C GLU A 178 -8.64 8.35 17.26
N GLY A 179 -7.71 7.61 17.87
CA GLY A 179 -7.79 7.17 19.27
C GLY A 179 -8.63 5.92 19.50
N GLU A 180 -9.14 5.29 18.43
CA GLU A 180 -9.94 4.06 18.46
C GLU A 180 -9.00 2.83 18.53
N TYR A 181 -8.24 2.73 19.61
CA TYR A 181 -7.13 1.78 19.75
C TYR A 181 -7.57 0.31 19.71
N GLU A 182 -8.76 -0.02 20.19
CA GLU A 182 -9.31 -1.38 20.12
C GLU A 182 -9.54 -1.84 18.67
N LYS A 183 -10.11 -0.96 17.83
CA LYS A 183 -10.32 -1.24 16.40
C LYS A 183 -8.98 -1.36 15.68
N ALA A 184 -8.04 -0.47 16.00
CA ALA A 184 -6.69 -0.53 15.46
C ALA A 184 -6.01 -1.86 15.80
N LEU A 185 -6.11 -2.31 17.06
CA LEU A 185 -5.54 -3.59 17.49
C LEU A 185 -6.14 -4.77 16.73
N GLU A 186 -7.47 -4.83 16.59
CA GLU A 186 -8.15 -5.89 15.83
C GLU A 186 -7.59 -5.99 14.39
N LEU A 187 -7.46 -4.86 13.71
CA LEU A 187 -6.94 -4.82 12.34
C LEU A 187 -5.46 -5.19 12.28
N PHE A 188 -4.63 -4.72 13.22
CA PHE A 188 -3.23 -5.11 13.26
C PHE A 188 -3.05 -6.61 13.54
N GLU A 189 -3.88 -7.21 14.39
CA GLU A 189 -3.87 -8.66 14.64
C GLU A 189 -4.30 -9.46 13.41
N LYS A 190 -5.35 -9.02 12.69
CA LYS A 190 -5.70 -9.58 11.37
C LYS A 190 -4.53 -9.47 10.38
N GLY A 191 -3.88 -8.32 10.34
CA GLY A 191 -2.71 -8.05 9.50
C GLY A 191 -1.48 -8.89 9.86
N LEU A 192 -1.30 -9.24 11.14
CA LEU A 192 -0.25 -10.15 11.59
C LEU A 192 -0.56 -11.60 11.18
N ALA A 193 -1.79 -12.06 11.42
CA ALA A 193 -2.24 -13.39 11.01
C ALA A 193 -2.06 -13.60 9.49
N TRP A 194 -2.50 -12.62 8.69
CA TRP A 194 -2.34 -12.63 7.24
C TRP A 194 -0.89 -12.80 6.77
N ARG A 195 0.06 -12.12 7.42
CA ARG A 195 1.47 -12.15 7.03
C ARG A 195 2.18 -13.42 7.50
N ASN A 196 1.77 -13.98 8.64
CA ASN A 196 2.28 -15.28 9.11
C ASN A 196 1.98 -16.42 8.12
N GLU A 197 0.81 -16.39 7.47
CA GLU A 197 0.42 -17.40 6.47
C GLU A 197 1.21 -17.32 5.16
N ARG A 198 1.90 -16.20 4.90
CA ARG A 198 2.56 -15.89 3.61
C ARG A 198 4.09 -15.92 3.65
N ASP A 199 4.67 -16.38 4.76
CA ASP A 199 6.13 -16.52 4.96
C ASP A 199 6.94 -15.30 4.49
N ASN A 200 6.52 -14.11 4.92
CA ASN A 200 7.26 -12.86 4.72
C ASN A 200 7.77 -12.35 6.08
N PRO A 201 9.00 -12.72 6.50
CA PRO A 201 9.52 -12.39 7.82
C PRO A 201 9.60 -10.89 8.08
N GLN A 202 9.97 -10.09 7.08
CA GLN A 202 10.09 -8.64 7.24
C GLN A 202 8.73 -7.99 7.45
N ALA A 203 7.74 -8.32 6.61
CA ALA A 203 6.39 -7.81 6.79
C ALA A 203 5.80 -8.27 8.14
N THR A 204 6.09 -9.50 8.55
CA THR A 204 5.63 -10.06 9.84
C THR A 204 6.20 -9.28 11.02
N ARG A 205 7.48 -8.88 10.99
CA ARG A 205 8.07 -8.04 12.04
C ARG A 205 7.38 -6.69 12.16
N ILE A 206 7.09 -6.05 11.04
CA ILE A 206 6.35 -4.78 11.00
C ILE A 206 4.97 -4.96 11.64
N ALA A 207 4.24 -6.03 11.32
CA ALA A 207 2.92 -6.28 11.90
C ALA A 207 2.96 -6.61 13.40
N LYS A 208 3.97 -7.35 13.87
CA LYS A 208 4.20 -7.52 15.32
C LYS A 208 4.46 -6.17 15.99
N TRP A 209 5.22 -5.28 15.34
CA TRP A 209 5.51 -3.96 15.89
C TRP A 209 4.23 -3.12 16.02
N THR A 210 3.34 -3.12 15.02
CA THR A 210 2.08 -2.37 15.07
C THR A 210 1.13 -2.89 16.15
N VAL A 211 1.04 -4.22 16.35
CA VAL A 211 0.28 -4.83 17.44
C VAL A 211 0.81 -4.39 18.80
N GLY A 212 2.14 -4.42 19.01
CA GLY A 212 2.75 -3.96 20.25
C GLY A 212 2.46 -2.46 20.51
N ARG A 213 2.57 -1.63 19.47
CA ARG A 213 2.26 -0.19 19.54
C ARG A 213 0.80 0.08 19.93
N ALA A 214 -0.15 -0.68 19.37
CA ALA A 214 -1.56 -0.58 19.75
C ALA A 214 -1.81 -1.06 21.19
N LYS A 215 -1.19 -2.17 21.61
CA LYS A 215 -1.27 -2.66 23.00
C LYS A 215 -0.76 -1.63 24.01
N ARG A 216 0.34 -0.93 23.72
CA ARG A 216 0.82 0.16 24.60
C ARG A 216 -0.21 1.29 24.69
N SER A 217 -0.83 1.69 23.57
CA SER A 217 -1.88 2.73 23.58
C SER A 217 -3.12 2.33 24.37
N LEU A 218 -3.45 1.04 24.45
CA LEU A 218 -4.51 0.50 25.31
C LEU A 218 -4.09 0.35 26.79
N GLY A 219 -2.85 0.67 27.13
CA GLY A 219 -2.30 0.51 28.48
C GLY A 219 -1.82 -0.91 28.80
N HIS A 220 -1.89 -1.85 27.87
CA HIS A 220 -1.32 -3.20 27.98
C HIS A 220 0.21 -3.18 27.75
N THR A 221 0.90 -2.34 28.54
CA THR A 221 2.27 -1.93 28.27
C THR A 221 3.29 -3.05 28.51
N GLU A 222 3.06 -3.91 29.49
CA GLU A 222 3.91 -5.09 29.74
C GLU A 222 3.85 -6.09 28.58
N GLU A 223 2.66 -6.32 28.00
CA GLU A 223 2.50 -7.18 26.83
C GLU A 223 3.17 -6.58 25.59
N ALA A 224 3.00 -5.27 25.38
CA ALA A 224 3.69 -4.53 24.33
C ALA A 224 5.20 -4.68 24.46
N LEU A 225 5.75 -4.43 25.67
CA LEU A 225 7.18 -4.55 25.94
C LEU A 225 7.70 -5.96 25.63
N ALA A 226 7.01 -7.00 26.09
CA ALA A 226 7.41 -8.39 25.84
C ALA A 226 7.45 -8.71 24.33
N MET A 227 6.47 -8.23 23.56
CA MET A 227 6.41 -8.40 22.11
C MET A 227 7.57 -7.69 21.41
N GLN A 228 7.87 -6.45 21.78
CA GLN A 228 8.96 -5.68 21.18
C GLN A 228 10.35 -6.22 21.56
N GLN A 229 10.52 -6.74 22.77
CA GLN A 229 11.75 -7.44 23.17
C GLN A 229 11.95 -8.73 22.39
N SER A 230 10.87 -9.45 22.06
CA SER A 230 10.96 -10.60 21.14
C SER A 230 11.42 -10.16 19.75
N LEU A 231 10.89 -9.05 19.24
CA LEU A 231 11.32 -8.48 17.95
C LEU A 231 12.79 -8.06 17.95
N LEU A 232 13.29 -7.44 19.02
CA LEU A 232 14.72 -7.13 19.14
C LEU A 232 15.59 -8.39 19.01
N LYS A 233 15.22 -9.47 19.70
CA LYS A 233 15.93 -10.76 19.60
C LYS A 233 15.88 -11.35 18.19
N GLU A 234 14.75 -11.20 17.49
CA GLU A 234 14.62 -11.64 16.08
C GLU A 234 15.55 -10.85 15.16
N HIS A 235 15.67 -9.53 15.37
CA HIS A 235 16.59 -8.68 14.62
C HIS A 235 18.06 -9.04 14.89
N GLU A 236 18.42 -9.24 16.16
CA GLU A 236 19.75 -9.68 16.59
C GLU A 236 20.13 -11.02 15.96
N ALA A 237 19.22 -12.00 15.97
CA ALA A 237 19.45 -13.33 15.40
C ALA A 237 19.72 -13.29 13.89
N THR A 238 19.19 -12.30 13.17
CA THR A 238 19.43 -12.12 11.73
C THR A 238 20.50 -11.06 11.42
N GLY A 239 21.19 -10.51 12.42
CA GLY A 239 22.20 -9.47 12.22
C GLY A 239 21.64 -8.16 11.66
N THR A 240 20.35 -7.90 11.86
CA THR A 240 19.65 -6.68 11.44
C THR A 240 19.36 -5.79 12.64
N SER A 241 18.97 -4.54 12.40
CA SER A 241 18.62 -3.57 13.44
C SER A 241 17.45 -2.72 12.95
N ASP A 242 16.55 -2.34 13.86
CA ASP A 242 15.39 -1.52 13.55
C ASP A 242 15.19 -0.45 14.64
N GLY A 243 15.31 0.81 14.24
CA GLY A 243 15.18 1.96 15.14
C GLY A 243 13.77 2.13 15.71
N TYR A 244 12.73 1.73 14.99
CA TYR A 244 11.35 1.80 15.45
C TYR A 244 11.06 0.78 16.56
N VAL A 245 11.68 -0.40 16.50
CA VAL A 245 11.58 -1.40 17.58
C VAL A 245 12.29 -0.90 18.84
N PHE A 246 13.48 -0.30 18.70
CA PHE A 246 14.17 0.31 19.84
C PHE A 246 13.36 1.44 20.48
N GLU A 247 12.77 2.31 19.67
CA GLU A 247 11.92 3.39 20.16
C GLU A 247 10.71 2.83 20.93
N GLU A 248 10.03 1.84 20.38
CA GLU A 248 8.82 1.30 21.01
C GLU A 248 9.14 0.54 22.32
N VAL A 249 10.28 -0.16 22.41
CA VAL A 249 10.78 -0.70 23.69
C VAL A 249 11.04 0.42 24.70
N ALA A 250 11.68 1.51 24.27
CA ALA A 250 11.98 2.66 25.12
C ALA A 250 10.68 3.32 25.63
N GLU A 251 9.68 3.54 24.76
CA GLU A 251 8.38 4.08 25.13
C GLU A 251 7.64 3.18 26.11
N CYS A 252 7.66 1.86 25.91
CA CYS A 252 7.06 0.92 26.85
C CYS A 252 7.72 1.00 28.23
N LEU A 253 9.05 0.95 28.29
CA LEU A 253 9.80 1.07 29.55
C LEU A 253 9.55 2.41 30.25
N PHE A 254 9.50 3.49 29.48
CA PHE A 254 9.23 4.83 29.99
C PHE A 254 7.80 4.93 30.57
N ALA A 255 6.80 4.39 29.88
CA ALA A 255 5.41 4.34 30.34
C ALA A 255 5.23 3.47 31.61
N LEU A 256 6.06 2.43 31.78
CA LEU A 256 6.11 1.61 33.00
C LEU A 256 6.87 2.24 34.17
N GLY A 257 7.36 3.49 34.03
CA GLY A 257 8.13 4.16 35.07
C GLY A 257 9.55 3.62 35.23
N ARG A 258 10.14 3.06 34.16
CA ARG A 258 11.51 2.51 34.13
C ARG A 258 12.44 3.33 33.21
N PRO A 259 12.63 4.64 33.46
CA PRO A 259 13.37 5.53 32.54
C PRO A 259 14.85 5.17 32.41
N ASP A 260 15.49 4.65 33.46
CA ASP A 260 16.91 4.24 33.42
C ASP A 260 17.13 3.08 32.43
N GLU A 261 16.16 2.15 32.35
CA GLU A 261 16.17 1.05 31.39
C GLU A 261 15.77 1.53 29.99
N ALA A 262 14.88 2.52 29.87
CA ALA A 262 14.45 3.08 28.59
C ALA A 262 15.58 3.85 27.88
N ARG A 263 16.43 4.57 28.63
CA ARG A 263 17.49 5.45 28.11
C ARG A 263 18.39 4.81 27.04
N PRO A 264 19.04 3.65 27.25
CA PRO A 264 19.88 3.03 26.22
C PRO A 264 19.09 2.68 24.94
N HIS A 265 17.80 2.36 25.05
CA HIS A 265 16.94 2.11 23.90
C HIS A 265 16.58 3.40 23.16
N PHE A 266 16.37 4.53 23.85
CA PHE A 266 16.19 5.84 23.21
C PHE A 266 17.44 6.28 22.44
N ASP A 267 18.64 6.10 23.01
CA ASP A 267 19.90 6.39 22.32
C ASP A 267 20.04 5.53 21.06
N ARG A 268 19.79 4.22 21.19
CA ARG A 268 19.88 3.30 20.06
C ARG A 268 18.84 3.61 18.97
N ALA A 269 17.62 3.95 19.34
CA ALA A 269 16.59 4.42 18.42
C ALA A 269 17.06 5.66 17.66
N TYR A 270 17.58 6.67 18.36
CA TYR A 270 18.11 7.88 17.73
C TYR A 270 19.24 7.56 16.74
N GLN A 271 20.20 6.72 17.11
CA GLN A 271 21.33 6.34 16.24
C GLN A 271 20.89 5.63 14.95
N GLU A 272 19.90 4.74 15.03
CA GLU A 272 19.40 4.00 13.88
C GLU A 272 18.51 4.88 13.00
N LEU A 273 17.57 5.60 13.60
CA LEU A 273 16.62 6.45 12.89
C LEU A 273 17.27 7.71 12.28
N SER A 274 18.37 8.21 12.85
CA SER A 274 19.12 9.34 12.25
C SER A 274 19.83 9.01 10.94
N LYS A 275 19.86 7.73 10.54
CA LYS A 275 20.39 7.32 9.22
C LYS A 275 19.39 7.58 8.11
N ASP A 276 18.11 7.73 8.43
CA ASP A 276 17.07 8.10 7.49
C ASP A 276 17.01 9.63 7.34
N GLY A 277 17.52 10.13 6.21
CA GLY A 277 17.54 11.57 5.93
C GLY A 277 16.14 12.19 5.85
N TRP A 278 15.14 11.44 5.36
CA TRP A 278 13.77 11.95 5.32
C TRP A 278 13.23 12.15 6.73
N LEU A 279 13.46 11.19 7.63
CA LEU A 279 13.02 11.30 9.01
C LEU A 279 13.71 12.45 9.75
N VAL A 280 15.01 12.65 9.53
CA VAL A 280 15.76 13.78 10.13
C VAL A 280 15.19 15.13 9.68
N ASP A 281 14.84 15.26 8.41
CA ASP A 281 14.36 16.51 7.82
C ASP A 281 12.89 16.81 8.18
N ASN A 282 12.05 15.78 8.37
CA ASN A 282 10.61 15.94 8.54
C ASN A 282 10.12 15.72 9.98
N GLU A 283 10.85 14.97 10.81
CA GLU A 283 10.44 14.57 12.18
C GLU A 283 11.38 15.14 13.25
N SER A 284 11.79 16.40 13.10
CA SER A 284 12.79 17.05 13.97
C SER A 284 12.43 17.03 15.46
N GLU A 285 11.14 17.15 15.82
CA GLU A 285 10.68 17.09 17.20
C GLU A 285 10.86 15.67 17.79
N ARG A 286 10.42 14.65 17.05
CA ARG A 286 10.59 13.24 17.43
C ARG A 286 12.07 12.93 17.63
N MET A 287 12.92 13.28 16.66
CA MET A 287 14.36 13.06 16.73
C MET A 287 15.02 13.81 17.90
N GLY A 288 14.60 15.04 18.17
CA GLY A 288 15.05 15.82 19.32
C GLY A 288 14.64 15.20 20.65
N ARG A 289 13.43 14.61 20.74
CA ARG A 289 12.97 13.89 21.94
C ARG A 289 13.77 12.60 22.17
N LEU A 290 13.97 11.78 21.14
CA LEU A 290 14.78 10.55 21.25
C LEU A 290 16.20 10.87 21.74
N LYS A 291 16.85 11.88 21.14
CA LYS A 291 18.19 12.31 21.56
C LYS A 291 18.25 12.77 23.02
N ARG A 292 17.28 13.58 23.45
CA ARG A 292 17.23 14.09 24.84
C ARG A 292 17.02 12.97 25.84
N LEU A 293 16.12 12.02 25.54
CA LEU A 293 15.82 10.91 26.43
C LEU A 293 16.91 9.82 26.43
N GLY A 294 17.72 9.74 25.36
CA GLY A 294 18.86 8.82 25.26
C GLY A 294 20.18 9.35 25.82
N SER A 295 20.31 10.66 26.02
CA SER A 295 21.56 11.25 26.52
C SER A 295 21.74 11.03 28.03
N GLU A 296 22.97 10.82 28.48
CA GLU A 296 23.32 10.93 29.89
C GLU A 296 23.24 12.40 30.32
N GLN A 297 22.55 12.69 31.44
CA GLN A 297 22.58 14.03 32.07
C GLN A 297 23.91 14.27 32.76
#